data_AF-A0A7J6WBE0-F1
#
_entry.id   AF-A0A7J6WBE0-F1
#
_cell.length_a   1.000
_cell.length_b   1.000
_cell.length_c   1.000
_cell.angle_alpha   90.00
_cell.angle_beta   90.00
_cell.angle_gamma   90.00
#
_symmetry.space_group_name_H-M   'P 1'
#
loop_
_entity.id
_entity.type
_entity.pdbx_description
1 polymer ?
#
loop_
_entity_poly.entity_id
_entity_poly.type
_entity_poly.pdbx_seq_one_letter_code
_entity_poly.pdbx_strand_id
1 'polypeptide(L)'
;MVFCGGDTESAHAIKKVFTDFHAITGLSANEIKSTIIYGGGSEIEKVEFASVLNMAVSTPPITYLGIPLLASRLTRADCLPLVERMVKAVIAWAAQKLSYT
;
A
#
# COMPACT_ATOMS: atom_id res chain seq x y z
N MET A 1 -0.06 -1.09 -6.38
CA MET A 1 1.02 -0.09 -6.23
C MET A 1 1.14 0.64 -7.55
N VAL A 2 1.19 1.97 -7.54
CA VAL A 2 1.29 2.81 -8.75
C VAL A 2 2.60 3.59 -8.64
N PHE A 3 3.33 3.71 -9.74
CA PHE A 3 4.58 4.45 -9.83
C PHE A 3 4.44 5.56 -10.87
N CYS A 4 5.00 6.73 -10.60
CA CYS A 4 4.96 7.89 -11.49
C CYS A 4 6.12 8.84 -11.21
N GLY A 5 6.24 9.89 -12.03
CA GLY A 5 7.10 11.03 -11.75
C GLY A 5 6.68 11.75 -10.46
N GLY A 6 7.64 12.42 -9.82
CA GLY A 6 7.42 13.19 -8.60
C GLY A 6 6.83 14.59 -8.83
N ASP A 7 6.49 14.92 -10.07
CA ASP A 7 5.95 16.21 -10.49
C ASP A 7 4.42 16.28 -10.35
N THR A 8 3.90 17.51 -10.32
CA THR A 8 2.48 17.78 -10.13
C THR A 8 1.62 17.34 -11.32
N GLU A 9 2.17 17.36 -12.54
CA GLU A 9 1.50 16.87 -13.75
C GLU A 9 1.19 15.36 -13.62
N SER A 10 2.18 14.59 -13.16
CA SER A 10 2.02 13.17 -12.84
C SER A 10 0.95 12.90 -11.78
N ALA A 11 0.87 13.74 -10.73
CA ALA A 11 -0.18 13.63 -9.71
C ALA A 11 -1.59 13.85 -10.30
N HIS A 12 -1.74 14.88 -11.15
CA HIS A 12 -3.00 15.16 -11.83
C HIS A 12 -3.42 14.04 -12.78
N ALA A 13 -2.46 13.46 -13.51
CA ALA A 13 -2.70 12.32 -14.39
C ALA A 13 -3.20 11.10 -13.59
N ILE A 14 -2.57 10.77 -12.45
CA ILE A 14 -3.03 9.68 -11.57
C ILE A 14 -4.44 9.96 -11.04
N LYS A 15 -4.69 11.19 -10.57
CA LYS A 15 -6.02 11.58 -10.04
C LYS A 15 -7.10 11.35 -11.10
N LYS A 16 -6.83 11.78 -12.34
CA LYS A 16 -7.75 11.55 -13.46
C LYS A 16 -8.00 10.07 -13.70
N VAL A 17 -6.95 9.25 -13.74
CA VAL A 17 -7.08 7.78 -13.91
C VAL A 17 -7.93 7.17 -12.79
N PHE A 18 -7.76 7.60 -11.54
CA PHE A 18 -8.60 7.12 -10.44
C PHE A 18 -10.05 7.57 -10.56
N THR A 19 -10.31 8.79 -11.02
CA THR A 19 -11.67 9.26 -11.30
C THR A 19 -12.33 8.46 -12.42
N ASP A 20 -11.63 8.24 -13.53
CA ASP A 20 -12.14 7.46 -14.67
C ASP A 20 -12.37 5.99 -14.26
N PHE A 21 -11.44 5.40 -13.52
CA PHE A 21 -11.59 4.06 -12.97
C PHE A 21 -12.79 3.94 -12.04
N HIS A 22 -13.02 4.93 -11.19
CA HIS A 22 -14.20 4.97 -10.32
C HIS A 22 -15.49 5.08 -11.13
N ALA A 23 -15.52 5.93 -12.16
CA ALA A 23 -16.70 6.08 -13.02
C ALA A 23 -17.07 4.78 -13.74
N ILE A 24 -16.09 3.96 -14.12
CA ILE A 24 -16.30 2.69 -14.83
C ILE A 24 -16.66 1.55 -13.87
N THR A 25 -15.97 1.47 -12.72
CA THR A 25 -16.04 0.29 -11.85
C THR A 25 -16.87 0.50 -10.58
N GLY A 26 -17.16 1.75 -10.22
CA GLY A 26 -17.72 2.12 -8.92
C GLY A 26 -16.74 2.00 -7.74
N LEU A 27 -15.49 1.58 -7.97
CA LEU A 27 -14.48 1.40 -6.93
C LEU A 27 -13.66 2.67 -6.74
N SER A 28 -13.42 3.07 -5.50
CA SER A 28 -12.59 4.22 -5.15
C SER A 28 -11.39 3.79 -4.31
N ALA A 29 -10.26 4.49 -4.49
CA ALA A 29 -9.12 4.34 -3.60
C ALA A 29 -9.50 4.88 -2.22
N ASN A 30 -9.16 4.13 -1.16
CA ASN A 30 -9.36 4.61 0.20
C ASN A 30 -8.23 5.58 0.56
N GLU A 31 -8.51 6.88 0.56
CA GLU A 31 -7.52 7.94 0.81
C GLU A 31 -6.88 7.84 2.22
N ILE A 32 -7.60 7.29 3.20
CA ILE A 32 -7.09 7.11 4.58
C ILE A 32 -6.07 5.96 4.65
N LYS A 33 -6.30 4.88 3.89
CA LYS A 33 -5.42 3.70 3.87
C LYS A 33 -4.32 3.80 2.82
N SER A 34 -4.50 4.65 1.82
CA SER A 34 -3.54 4.87 0.75
C SER A 34 -2.53 5.92 1.18
N THR A 35 -1.25 5.68 0.89
CA THR A 35 -0.18 6.61 1.24
C THR A 35 0.76 6.80 0.07
N ILE A 36 1.39 7.98 0.02
CA ILE A 36 2.37 8.33 -1.00
C ILE A 36 3.77 8.09 -0.42
N ILE A 37 4.61 7.42 -1.20
CA ILE A 37 6.05 7.37 -0.96
C ILE A 37 6.69 8.33 -1.95
N TYR A 38 7.31 9.39 -1.45
CA TYR A 38 7.92 10.41 -2.29
C TYR A 38 9.45 10.21 -2.31
N GLY A 39 10.00 9.94 -3.50
CA GLY A 39 11.38 9.47 -3.71
C GLY A 39 12.48 10.55 -3.63
N GLY A 40 12.14 11.79 -3.30
CA GLY A 40 13.06 12.94 -3.27
C GLY A 40 12.53 14.12 -4.09
N GLY A 41 13.03 15.32 -3.83
CA GLY A 41 12.53 16.59 -4.39
C GLY A 41 12.47 17.67 -3.32
N SER A 42 11.92 18.84 -3.65
CA SER A 42 11.67 19.88 -2.64
C SER A 42 10.47 19.51 -1.75
N GLU A 43 10.47 19.97 -0.50
CA GLU A 43 9.33 19.74 0.40
C GLU A 43 8.04 20.40 -0.14
N ILE A 44 8.19 21.48 -0.92
CA ILE A 44 7.09 22.19 -1.56
C ILE A 44 6.41 21.28 -2.59
N GLU A 45 7.19 20.68 -3.50
CA GLU A 45 6.66 19.76 -4.53
C GLU A 45 5.99 18.54 -3.89
N LYS A 46 6.57 18.00 -2.82
CA LYS A 46 5.97 16.89 -2.08
C LYS A 46 4.62 17.26 -1.46
N VAL A 47 4.50 18.43 -0.85
CA VAL A 47 3.23 18.92 -0.27
C VAL A 47 2.19 19.17 -1.36
N GLU A 48 2.60 19.77 -2.47
CA GLU A 48 1.72 20.01 -3.62
C GLU A 48 1.23 18.70 -4.22
N PHE A 49 2.14 17.75 -4.47
CA PHE A 49 1.82 16.41 -4.96
C PHE A 49 0.83 15.67 -4.04
N ALA A 50 1.05 15.71 -2.73
CA ALA A 50 0.16 15.11 -1.75
C ALA A 50 -1.22 15.78 -1.73
N SER A 51 -1.28 17.11 -1.88
CA SER A 51 -2.52 17.87 -1.93
C SER A 51 -3.36 17.53 -3.16
N VAL A 52 -2.74 17.25 -4.31
CA VAL A 52 -3.46 16.84 -5.52
C VAL A 52 -4.17 15.50 -5.29
N LEU A 53 -3.48 14.53 -4.69
CA LEU A 53 -4.00 13.18 -4.49
C LEU A 53 -4.84 12.99 -3.22
N ASN A 54 -4.88 13.97 -2.31
CA ASN A 54 -5.54 13.89 -1.00
C ASN A 54 -5.09 12.68 -0.16
N MET A 55 -3.81 12.29 -0.27
CA MET A 55 -3.26 11.15 0.47
C MET A 55 -2.12 11.60 1.38
N ALA A 56 -1.99 10.94 2.54
CA ALA A 56 -0.88 11.21 3.43
C ALA A 56 0.45 10.72 2.83
N VAL A 57 1.51 11.51 3.01
CA VAL A 57 2.87 11.06 2.68
C VAL A 57 3.41 10.24 3.84
N SER A 58 3.85 9.02 3.55
CA SER A 58 4.44 8.12 4.54
C SER A 58 5.95 8.01 4.33
N THR A 59 6.66 7.75 5.42
CA THR A 59 8.09 7.45 5.39
C THR A 59 8.31 5.94 5.42
N PRO A 60 9.29 5.41 4.66
CA PRO A 60 9.68 4.01 4.77
C PRO A 60 10.28 3.71 6.15
N PRO A 61 10.17 2.47 6.66
CA PRO A 61 9.75 1.25 5.97
C PRO A 61 8.23 1.01 6.03
N ILE A 62 7.60 0.81 4.88
CA ILE A 62 6.18 0.48 4.79
C ILE A 62 6.04 -1.03 4.73
N THR A 63 5.04 -1.60 5.39
CA THR A 63 4.75 -3.03 5.28
C THR A 63 3.64 -3.29 4.27
N TYR A 64 3.83 -4.24 3.36
CA TYR A 64 2.78 -4.78 2.52
C TYR A 64 2.51 -6.23 2.89
N LEU A 65 1.26 -6.53 3.24
CA LEU A 65 0.82 -7.86 3.69
C LEU A 65 1.62 -8.43 4.88
N GLY A 66 2.20 -7.56 5.71
CA GLY A 66 3.02 -7.93 6.87
C GLY A 66 4.51 -8.11 6.57
N ILE A 67 4.96 -7.82 5.35
CA ILE A 67 6.37 -7.86 4.96
C ILE A 67 6.84 -6.42 4.69
N PRO A 68 8.03 -6.01 5.17
CA PRO A 68 8.60 -4.72 4.81
C PRO A 68 8.80 -4.61 3.28
N LEU A 69 8.22 -3.59 2.67
CA LEU A 69 8.53 -3.12 1.32
C LEU A 69 9.91 -2.48 1.36
N LEU A 70 10.93 -3.28 1.12
CA LEU A 70 12.31 -2.84 1.02
C LEU A 70 12.70 -2.68 -0.45
N ALA A 71 13.62 -1.75 -0.73
CA ALA A 71 14.29 -1.66 -2.02
C ALA A 71 15.35 -2.77 -2.20
N SER A 72 15.66 -3.51 -1.14
CA SER A 72 16.63 -4.61 -1.11
C SER A 72 15.97 -5.98 -1.26
N ARG A 73 16.79 -7.02 -1.47
CA ARG A 73 16.32 -8.41 -1.49
C ARG A 73 15.74 -8.77 -0.11
N LEU A 74 14.53 -9.32 -0.10
CA LEU A 74 13.91 -9.86 1.11
C LEU A 74 14.78 -10.97 1.69
N THR A 75 15.05 -10.87 2.99
CA THR A 75 15.73 -11.92 3.75
C THR A 75 14.73 -12.93 4.31
N ARG A 76 15.23 -14.08 4.77
CA ARG A 76 14.39 -15.07 5.46
C ARG A 76 13.72 -14.48 6.71
N ALA A 77 14.39 -13.57 7.40
CA ALA A 77 13.85 -12.91 8.59
C ALA A 77 12.66 -12.00 8.24
N ASP A 78 12.74 -11.26 7.12
CA ASP A 78 11.66 -10.35 6.69
C ASP A 78 10.37 -11.11 6.34
N CYS A 79 10.49 -12.36 5.87
CA CYS A 79 9.35 -13.21 5.52
C CYS A 79 8.74 -13.97 6.71
N LEU A 80 9.44 -14.05 7.84
CA LEU A 80 9.00 -14.84 9.00
C LEU A 80 7.60 -14.43 9.51
N PRO A 81 7.25 -13.13 9.63
CA PRO A 81 5.91 -12.72 10.09
C PRO A 81 4.78 -13.23 9.18
N LEU A 82 5.03 -13.33 7.87
CA LEU A 82 4.05 -13.87 6.94
C LEU A 82 3.85 -15.37 7.17
N VAL A 83 4.95 -16.12 7.32
CA VAL A 83 4.92 -17.57 7.56
C VAL A 83 4.17 -17.88 8.86
N GLU A 84 4.47 -17.17 9.95
CA GLU A 84 3.79 -17.35 11.23
C GLU A 84 2.28 -17.09 11.12
N ARG A 85 1.88 -16.05 10.38
CA ARG A 85 0.47 -15.74 10.12
C ARG A 85 -0.23 -16.86 9.35
N MET A 86 0.43 -17.46 8.36
CA MET A 86 -0.12 -18.59 7.61
C MET A 86 -0.26 -19.84 8.48
N VAL A 87 0.77 -20.18 9.26
CA VAL A 87 0.73 -21.33 10.19
C VAL A 87 -0.39 -21.16 11.21
N LYS A 88 -0.53 -19.97 11.80
CA LYS A 88 -1.60 -19.66 12.75
C LYS A 88 -2.99 -19.82 12.12
N ALA A 89 -3.17 -19.37 10.87
CA ALA A 89 -4.43 -19.53 10.16
C ALA A 89 -4.76 -21.02 9.91
N VAL A 90 -3.79 -21.83 9.50
CA VAL A 90 -3.97 -23.28 9.30
C VAL A 90 -4.34 -23.99 10.60
N ILE A 91 -3.65 -23.70 11.71
CA ILE A 91 -3.97 -24.28 13.02
C ILE A 91 -5.38 -23.90 13.47
N ALA A 92 -5.76 -22.62 13.33
CA ALA A 92 -7.09 -22.15 13.69
C ALA A 92 -8.19 -22.84 12.87
N TRP A 93 -7.99 -23.02 11.57
CA TRP A 93 -8.94 -23.74 10.71
C TRP A 93 -9.03 -25.22 11.04
N ALA A 94 -7.91 -25.88 11.34
CA ALA A 94 -7.91 -27.27 11.78
C ALA A 94 -8.71 -27.43 13.08
N ALA A 95 -8.52 -26.53 14.06
CA ALA A 95 -9.28 -26.54 15.31
C ALA A 95 -10.79 -26.32 15.08
N GLN A 96 -11.19 -25.45 14.15
CA GLN A 96 -12.60 -25.22 13.82
C GLN A 96 -13.27 -26.41 13.12
N LYS A 97 -12.55 -27.17 12.29
CA LYS A 97 -13.09 -28.37 11.61
C LYS A 97 -13.07 -29.65 12.46
N LEU A 98 -12.40 -29.63 13.61
CA LEU A 98 -12.37 -30.73 14.58
C LEU A 98 -13.33 -30.53 15.75
N SER A 99 -14.07 -29.42 15.78
CA SER A 99 -15.16 -29.16 16.73
C SER A 99 -16.42 -29.91 16.30
N TYR A 100 -16.53 -31.19 16.64
CA TYR A 100 -17.82 -31.90 16.68
C TYR A 100 -18.50 -31.59 18.02
N THR A 101 -19.38 -30.60 18.04
CA THR A 101 -20.44 -30.40 19.04
C THR A 101 -21.71 -30.01 18.33
#